data_AF-A0A1G6TDC8-F1
#
_entry.id   AF-A0A1G6TDC8-F1
#
_cell.length_a   1.000
_cell.length_b   1.000
_cell.length_c   1.000
_cell.angle_alpha   90.00
_cell.angle_beta   90.00
_cell.angle_gamma   90.00
#
_symmetry.space_group_name_H-M   'P 1'
#
loop_
_entity.id
_entity.type
_entity.pdbx_description
1 polymer ?
#
loop_
_entity_poly.entity_id
_entity_poly.type
_entity_poly.pdbx_seq_one_letter_code
_entity_poly.pdbx_strand_id
1 'polypeptide(L)'
;MSMIEDSRISSTLFCKDIRNKEFKKAFEKIFEMKIEDFLAGYEYDELDEFPVEMESRGIMIGFIAETNKTPPQIAYIDVDVHHYPQHIGCLVKTLPEDTSFVNSASLQEYLAPCENLRVYHFLYNREQTDRIIFQSEGLRYELSINEASAISRVRVCLAEIESDINMRMYYLFG
;
A
#
# COMPACT_ATOMS: atom_id res chain seq x y z
N MET A 1 -21.01 -10.45 -12.67
CA MET A 1 -19.54 -10.38 -12.45
C MET A 1 -19.30 -9.07 -11.74
N SER A 2 -18.73 -8.93 -10.54
CA SER A 2 -18.30 -9.81 -9.45
C SER A 2 -18.43 -8.96 -8.18
N MET A 3 -19.17 -9.39 -7.14
CA MET A 3 -19.31 -8.61 -5.88
C MET A 3 -17.98 -8.48 -5.09
N ILE A 4 -16.89 -9.10 -5.57
CA ILE A 4 -15.58 -9.24 -4.90
C ILE A 4 -14.62 -8.10 -5.29
N GLU A 5 -14.84 -7.39 -6.40
CA GLU A 5 -13.94 -6.29 -6.81
C GLU A 5 -14.07 -5.05 -5.91
N ASP A 6 -15.25 -4.81 -5.35
CA ASP A 6 -15.52 -3.63 -4.53
C ASP A 6 -14.97 -3.71 -3.09
N SER A 7 -14.39 -4.84 -2.65
CA SER A 7 -13.83 -5.01 -1.31
C SER A 7 -12.30 -4.94 -1.29
N ARG A 8 -11.69 -4.44 -2.37
CA ARG A 8 -10.24 -4.32 -2.52
C ARG A 8 -9.77 -2.87 -2.49
N ILE A 9 -8.54 -2.65 -2.07
CA ILE A 9 -7.86 -1.35 -2.04
C ILE A 9 -7.71 -0.85 -3.48
N SER A 10 -8.53 0.11 -3.86
CA SER A 10 -8.51 0.74 -5.18
C SER A 10 -8.02 2.18 -5.11
N SER A 11 -7.69 2.76 -6.27
CA SER A 11 -7.29 4.17 -6.41
C SER A 11 -8.30 5.15 -5.81
N THR A 12 -9.55 4.73 -5.67
CA THR A 12 -10.63 5.55 -5.11
C THR A 12 -10.50 5.88 -3.62
N LEU A 13 -9.61 5.20 -2.88
CA LEU A 13 -9.35 5.50 -1.45
C LEU A 13 -8.31 6.62 -1.25
N PHE A 14 -7.46 6.90 -2.22
CA PHE A 14 -6.32 7.78 -2.03
C PHE A 14 -6.64 9.23 -2.41
N CYS A 15 -6.00 10.18 -1.73
CA CYS A 15 -6.13 11.62 -2.00
C CYS A 15 -7.59 12.13 -1.99
N LYS A 16 -8.42 11.56 -1.11
CA LYS A 16 -9.81 11.98 -0.90
C LYS A 16 -10.03 12.40 0.55
N ASP A 17 -10.90 13.40 0.72
CA ASP A 17 -11.41 13.81 2.03
C ASP A 17 -12.07 12.61 2.72
N ILE A 18 -11.51 12.16 3.85
CA ILE A 18 -12.01 11.01 4.61
C ILE A 18 -13.43 11.23 5.17
N ARG A 19 -13.94 12.46 5.16
CA ARG A 19 -15.30 12.80 5.57
C ARG A 19 -16.32 12.56 4.43
N ASN A 20 -15.87 12.34 3.20
CA ASN A 20 -16.73 12.07 2.06
C ASN A 20 -17.53 10.76 2.24
N LYS A 21 -18.83 10.79 1.91
CA LYS A 21 -19.74 9.64 2.11
C LYS A 21 -19.37 8.42 1.26
N GLU A 22 -18.88 8.61 0.05
CA GLU A 22 -18.45 7.53 -0.84
C GLU A 22 -17.14 6.92 -0.34
N PHE A 23 -16.22 7.76 0.13
CA PHE A 23 -14.99 7.30 0.78
C PHE A 23 -15.33 6.41 1.99
N LYS A 24 -16.17 6.88 2.91
CA LYS A 24 -16.54 6.11 4.12
C LYS A 24 -17.12 4.74 3.77
N LYS A 25 -18.01 4.69 2.78
CA LYS A 25 -18.58 3.42 2.29
C LYS A 25 -17.53 2.48 1.72
N ALA A 26 -16.58 3.00 0.94
CA ALA A 26 -15.51 2.19 0.38
C ALA A 26 -14.58 1.67 1.49
N PHE A 27 -14.20 2.55 2.43
CA PHE A 27 -13.37 2.20 3.58
C PHE A 27 -14.02 1.12 4.43
N GLU A 28 -15.29 1.30 4.82
CA GLU A 28 -16.06 0.32 5.61
C GLU A 28 -16.19 -1.02 4.90
N LYS A 29 -16.32 -1.02 3.57
CA LYS A 29 -16.42 -2.25 2.79
C LYS A 29 -15.11 -3.03 2.71
N ILE A 30 -13.97 -2.32 2.67
CA ILE A 30 -12.64 -2.92 2.54
C ILE A 30 -12.11 -3.39 3.89
N PHE A 31 -12.26 -2.55 4.93
CA PHE A 31 -11.70 -2.80 6.26
C PHE A 31 -12.73 -3.31 7.26
N GLU A 32 -13.99 -3.46 6.87
CA GLU A 32 -15.07 -3.97 7.74
C GLU A 32 -15.18 -3.19 9.08
N MET A 33 -14.84 -1.91 9.05
CA MET A 33 -14.91 -1.00 10.18
C MET A 33 -15.10 0.44 9.73
N LYS A 34 -15.65 1.29 10.61
CA LYS A 34 -15.81 2.71 10.31
C LYS A 34 -14.49 3.45 10.44
N ILE A 35 -14.28 4.43 9.58
CA ILE A 35 -13.08 5.30 9.67
C ILE A 35 -13.06 6.08 10.99
N GLU A 36 -14.23 6.46 11.52
CA GLU A 36 -14.32 7.14 12.82
C GLU A 36 -13.90 6.25 13.99
N ASP A 37 -14.24 4.95 13.93
CA ASP A 37 -13.84 4.00 14.97
C ASP A 37 -12.33 3.72 14.87
N PHE A 38 -11.79 3.68 13.64
CA PHE A 38 -10.36 3.53 13.38
C PHE A 38 -9.54 4.72 13.91
N LEU A 39 -10.06 5.93 13.76
CA LEU A 39 -9.38 7.18 14.14
C LEU A 39 -9.79 7.71 15.52
N ALA A 40 -10.57 6.96 16.31
CA ALA A 40 -11.15 7.44 17.56
C ALA A 40 -10.12 7.92 18.61
N GLY A 41 -8.87 7.45 18.50
CA GLY A 41 -7.76 7.84 19.37
C GLY A 41 -6.88 8.98 18.85
N TYR A 42 -7.21 9.57 17.70
CA TYR A 42 -6.37 10.55 17.01
C TYR A 42 -7.15 11.84 16.74
N GLU A 43 -6.52 12.98 16.99
CA GLU A 43 -7.01 14.26 16.49
C GLU A 43 -6.68 14.41 15.00
N TYR A 44 -7.59 15.02 14.23
CA TYR A 44 -7.44 15.11 12.77
C TYR A 44 -6.19 15.89 12.33
N ASP A 45 -5.70 16.81 13.16
CA ASP A 45 -4.48 17.60 12.93
C ASP A 45 -3.19 16.86 13.30
N GLU A 46 -3.26 15.69 13.93
CA GLU A 46 -2.09 14.84 14.26
C GLU A 46 -1.90 13.68 13.25
N LEU A 47 -2.91 13.41 12.41
CA LEU A 47 -2.92 12.24 11.51
C LEU A 47 -1.79 12.23 10.48
N ASP A 48 -1.21 13.37 10.20
CA ASP A 48 -0.21 13.55 9.16
C ASP A 48 1.23 13.48 9.70
N GLU A 49 1.40 13.40 11.02
CA GLU A 49 2.70 13.24 11.69
C GLU A 49 3.20 11.79 11.62
N PHE A 50 2.31 10.84 11.93
CA PHE A 50 2.61 9.41 11.99
C PHE A 50 1.50 8.60 11.34
N PRO A 51 1.83 7.46 10.69
CA PRO A 51 0.80 6.58 10.19
C PRO A 51 -0.01 5.96 11.34
N VAL A 52 -1.27 5.68 11.08
CA VAL A 52 -2.17 5.02 12.03
C VAL A 52 -2.14 3.51 11.78
N GLU A 53 -1.92 2.74 12.83
CA GLU A 53 -1.79 1.30 12.76
C GLU A 53 -3.07 0.57 13.16
N MET A 54 -3.41 -0.46 12.40
CA MET A 54 -4.42 -1.46 12.72
C MET A 54 -3.68 -2.77 13.01
N GLU A 55 -2.98 -2.83 14.15
CA GLU A 55 -2.04 -3.90 14.51
C GLU A 55 -2.64 -5.30 14.34
N SER A 56 -3.88 -5.51 14.81
CA SER A 56 -4.60 -6.79 14.72
C SER A 56 -4.83 -7.31 13.30
N ARG A 57 -4.63 -6.46 12.29
CA ARG A 57 -4.76 -6.79 10.86
C ARG A 57 -3.47 -6.55 10.08
N GLY A 58 -2.37 -6.16 10.73
CA GLY A 58 -1.11 -5.86 10.01
C GLY A 58 -1.29 -4.79 8.92
N ILE A 59 -2.15 -3.81 9.14
CA ILE A 59 -2.41 -2.73 8.18
C ILE A 59 -1.99 -1.41 8.82
N MET A 60 -1.31 -0.57 8.05
CA MET A 60 -0.91 0.77 8.46
C MET A 60 -1.34 1.78 7.39
N ILE A 61 -1.95 2.88 7.81
CA ILE A 61 -2.47 3.91 6.91
C ILE A 61 -1.74 5.21 7.18
N GLY A 62 -1.01 5.70 6.17
CA GLY A 62 -0.37 7.01 6.22
C GLY A 62 -1.25 8.08 5.60
N PHE A 63 -1.30 9.25 6.20
CA PHE A 63 -2.04 10.39 5.70
C PHE A 63 -1.10 11.42 5.03
N ILE A 64 -1.67 12.24 4.16
CA ILE A 64 -0.92 13.31 3.48
C ILE A 64 -0.54 14.37 4.51
N ALA A 65 0.77 14.64 4.66
CA ALA A 65 1.30 15.81 5.35
C ALA A 65 0.67 17.09 4.80
N GLU A 66 -0.11 17.81 5.62
CA GLU A 66 -0.81 19.02 5.22
C GLU A 66 -0.27 20.25 5.92
N THR A 67 0.09 21.26 5.11
CA THR A 67 0.49 22.59 5.59
C THR A 67 -0.66 23.60 5.59
N ASN A 68 -1.86 23.20 5.15
CA ASN A 68 -3.06 24.03 5.04
C ASN A 68 -4.30 23.27 5.54
N LYS A 69 -5.38 24.00 5.90
CA LYS A 69 -6.65 23.51 6.50
C LYS A 69 -7.50 22.58 5.60
N THR A 70 -6.88 21.69 4.86
CA THR A 70 -7.60 20.66 4.12
C THR A 70 -7.93 19.49 5.06
N PRO A 71 -8.91 18.67 4.71
CA PRO A 71 -9.27 17.52 5.53
C PRO A 71 -8.29 16.40 5.28
N PRO A 72 -7.92 15.59 6.29
CA PRO A 72 -6.97 14.50 6.12
C PRO A 72 -7.37 13.55 5.00
N GLN A 73 -6.36 13.05 4.29
CA GLN A 73 -6.51 12.18 3.12
C GLN A 73 -5.50 11.05 3.21
N ILE A 74 -5.89 9.85 2.81
CA ILE A 74 -4.97 8.71 2.78
C ILE A 74 -3.93 8.94 1.69
N ALA A 75 -2.65 8.90 2.09
CA ALA A 75 -1.50 8.95 1.20
C ALA A 75 -1.11 7.54 0.73
N TYR A 76 -1.04 6.60 1.66
CA TYR A 76 -0.67 5.21 1.37
C TYR A 76 -1.30 4.26 2.38
N ILE A 77 -1.41 3.00 1.97
CA ILE A 77 -1.77 1.88 2.83
C ILE A 77 -0.64 0.86 2.73
N ASP A 78 -0.16 0.40 3.87
CA ASP A 78 0.91 -0.58 4.00
C ASP A 78 0.34 -1.84 4.65
N VAL A 79 0.61 -3.00 4.05
CA VAL A 79 0.06 -4.30 4.44
C VAL A 79 1.21 -5.25 4.75
N ASP A 80 1.23 -5.76 5.98
CA ASP A 80 2.15 -6.80 6.43
C ASP A 80 1.66 -8.17 5.98
N VAL A 81 2.14 -8.59 4.81
CA VAL A 81 1.77 -9.88 4.21
C VAL A 81 2.66 -11.02 4.70
N HIS A 82 3.72 -10.72 5.47
CA HIS A 82 4.54 -11.74 6.09
C HIS A 82 3.80 -12.39 7.26
N HIS A 83 3.29 -11.56 8.17
CA HIS A 83 2.57 -12.03 9.35
C HIS A 83 1.08 -12.26 9.07
N TYR A 84 0.52 -11.59 8.05
CA TYR A 84 -0.89 -11.70 7.67
C TYR A 84 -1.07 -11.97 6.17
N PRO A 85 -0.64 -13.13 5.65
CA PRO A 85 -0.68 -13.45 4.22
C PRO A 85 -2.09 -13.40 3.61
N GLN A 86 -3.13 -13.65 4.40
CA GLN A 86 -4.53 -13.54 3.96
C GLN A 86 -4.89 -12.13 3.46
N HIS A 87 -4.17 -11.09 3.87
CA HIS A 87 -4.45 -9.71 3.46
C HIS A 87 -3.93 -9.38 2.06
N ILE A 88 -3.16 -10.25 1.41
CA ILE A 88 -2.89 -10.11 -0.04
C ILE A 88 -4.20 -10.04 -0.84
N GLY A 89 -5.27 -10.72 -0.39
CA GLY A 89 -6.57 -10.71 -1.04
C GLY A 89 -7.29 -9.36 -1.03
N CYS A 90 -6.86 -8.39 -0.19
CA CYS A 90 -7.42 -7.04 -0.21
C CYS A 90 -6.81 -6.16 -1.31
N LEU A 91 -5.74 -6.61 -1.97
CA LEU A 91 -5.10 -5.89 -3.07
C LEU A 91 -5.85 -6.13 -4.37
N VAL A 92 -5.99 -5.08 -5.18
CA VAL A 92 -6.58 -5.19 -6.52
C VAL A 92 -5.70 -6.03 -7.44
N LYS A 93 -4.39 -5.77 -7.45
CA LYS A 93 -3.39 -6.60 -8.16
C LYS A 93 -3.13 -7.88 -7.38
N THR A 94 -3.52 -9.02 -7.94
CA THR A 94 -3.24 -10.34 -7.36
C THR A 94 -1.75 -10.66 -7.42
N LEU A 95 -1.05 -10.62 -6.29
CA LEU A 95 0.35 -11.05 -6.19
C LEU A 95 0.45 -12.59 -6.20
N PRO A 96 1.54 -13.19 -6.73
CA PRO A 96 1.73 -14.63 -6.69
C PRO A 96 1.73 -15.16 -5.25
N GLU A 97 1.24 -16.38 -5.00
CA GLU A 97 1.20 -16.98 -3.66
C GLU A 97 2.59 -17.54 -3.27
N ASP A 98 3.30 -18.14 -4.23
CA ASP A 98 4.68 -18.61 -4.08
C ASP A 98 5.67 -17.46 -4.32
N THR A 99 5.68 -16.50 -3.40
CA THR A 99 6.52 -15.28 -3.48
C THR A 99 7.98 -15.51 -3.19
N SER A 100 8.54 -16.69 -3.47
CA SER A 100 9.99 -16.84 -3.50
C SER A 100 10.51 -16.08 -4.75
N PHE A 101 10.99 -14.86 -4.55
CA PHE A 101 11.73 -14.06 -5.54
C PHE A 101 13.07 -14.67 -5.95
N VAL A 102 13.31 -15.92 -5.55
CA VAL A 102 14.48 -16.72 -5.89
C VAL A 102 14.55 -16.99 -7.41
N ASN A 103 13.41 -17.01 -8.13
CA ASN A 103 13.39 -17.17 -9.58
C ASN A 103 13.00 -15.87 -10.31
N SER A 104 14.01 -15.08 -10.65
CA SER A 104 13.88 -13.77 -11.30
C SER A 104 13.16 -13.78 -12.65
N ALA A 105 13.20 -14.91 -13.39
CA ALA A 105 12.59 -15.00 -14.72
C ALA A 105 11.05 -15.00 -14.66
N SER A 106 10.46 -15.80 -13.76
CA SER A 106 9.00 -15.87 -13.59
C SER A 106 8.41 -14.55 -13.07
N LEU A 107 9.18 -13.84 -12.26
CA LEU A 107 8.79 -12.52 -11.77
C LEU A 107 8.78 -11.47 -12.87
N GLN A 108 9.80 -11.46 -13.73
CA GLN A 108 9.86 -10.54 -14.87
C GLN A 108 8.67 -10.75 -15.81
N GLU A 109 8.29 -12.00 -16.10
CA GLU A 109 7.09 -12.28 -16.89
C GLU A 109 5.80 -11.79 -16.21
N TYR A 110 5.66 -12.03 -14.89
CA TYR A 110 4.49 -11.58 -14.13
C TYR A 110 4.37 -10.05 -14.06
N LEU A 111 5.51 -9.34 -13.94
CA LEU A 111 5.57 -7.88 -13.84
C LEU A 111 5.69 -7.18 -15.19
N ALA A 112 5.97 -7.89 -16.29
CA ALA A 112 6.04 -7.35 -17.64
C ALA A 112 4.84 -6.50 -18.07
N PRO A 113 3.57 -6.83 -17.72
CA PRO A 113 2.43 -5.98 -18.06
C PRO A 113 2.28 -4.74 -17.16
N CYS A 114 3.11 -4.58 -16.13
CA CYS A 114 3.03 -3.46 -15.21
C CYS A 114 3.87 -2.28 -15.72
N GLU A 115 3.42 -1.07 -15.41
CA GLU A 115 4.10 0.17 -15.81
C GLU A 115 5.14 0.57 -14.75
N ASN A 116 6.14 1.37 -15.16
CA ASN A 116 7.13 1.97 -14.25
C ASN A 116 7.82 0.96 -13.31
N LEU A 117 8.12 -0.24 -13.81
CA LEU A 117 8.79 -1.31 -13.06
C LEU A 117 10.23 -0.91 -12.69
N ARG A 118 10.55 -1.01 -11.41
CA ARG A 118 11.88 -0.80 -10.84
C ARG A 118 12.20 -1.89 -9.83
N VAL A 119 13.41 -2.45 -9.93
CA VAL A 119 13.91 -3.48 -9.02
C VAL A 119 15.15 -2.93 -8.33
N TYR A 120 15.10 -2.87 -6.99
CA TYR A 120 16.18 -2.44 -6.13
C TYR A 120 16.80 -3.66 -5.47
N HIS A 121 18.13 -3.65 -5.40
CA HIS A 121 18.93 -4.71 -4.80
C HIS A 121 19.68 -4.17 -3.60
N PHE A 122 20.02 -5.06 -2.66
CA PHE A 122 20.85 -4.69 -1.53
C PHE A 122 22.20 -4.14 -2.00
N LEU A 123 22.63 -3.02 -1.41
CA LEU A 123 23.86 -2.33 -1.80
C LEU A 123 25.09 -3.26 -1.76
N TYR A 124 25.12 -4.15 -0.77
CA TYR A 124 26.22 -5.09 -0.53
C TYR A 124 25.99 -6.49 -1.11
N ASN A 125 24.80 -6.76 -1.66
CA ASN A 125 24.46 -8.03 -2.30
C ASN A 125 23.51 -7.80 -3.49
N ARG A 126 24.09 -7.64 -4.69
CA ARG A 126 23.31 -7.36 -5.90
C ARG A 126 22.46 -8.52 -6.39
N GLU A 127 22.71 -9.73 -5.92
CA GLU A 127 21.89 -10.91 -6.22
C GLU A 127 20.61 -10.93 -5.37
N GLN A 128 20.60 -10.18 -4.26
CA GLN A 128 19.46 -10.10 -3.36
C GLN A 128 18.61 -8.87 -3.68
N THR A 129 17.36 -9.11 -4.08
CA THR A 129 16.35 -8.06 -4.24
C THR A 129 15.94 -7.54 -2.86
N ASP A 130 15.90 -6.22 -2.72
CA ASP A 130 15.41 -5.51 -1.52
C ASP A 130 13.98 -5.01 -1.73
N ARG A 131 13.71 -4.42 -2.90
CA ARG A 131 12.43 -3.77 -3.18
C ARG A 131 12.05 -3.85 -4.64
N ILE A 132 10.75 -3.93 -4.90
CA ILE A 132 10.20 -3.86 -6.25
C ILE A 132 9.10 -2.81 -6.26
N ILE A 133 9.15 -1.92 -7.25
CA ILE A 133 8.15 -0.86 -7.43
C ILE A 133 7.57 -1.00 -8.84
N PHE A 134 6.25 -0.93 -8.96
CA PHE A 134 5.57 -0.91 -10.26
C PHE A 134 4.20 -0.24 -10.13
N GLN A 135 3.56 0.01 -11.27
CA GLN A 135 2.22 0.58 -11.35
C GLN A 135 1.26 -0.37 -12.06
N SER A 136 0.04 -0.43 -11.53
CA SER A 136 -1.05 -1.22 -12.09
C SER A 136 -2.39 -0.65 -11.61
N GLU A 137 -3.37 -0.54 -12.51
CA GLU A 137 -4.75 -0.13 -12.19
C GLU A 137 -4.85 1.23 -11.46
N GLY A 138 -4.01 2.20 -11.87
CA GLY A 138 -3.97 3.53 -11.26
C GLY A 138 -3.35 3.57 -9.86
N LEU A 139 -2.71 2.48 -9.44
CA LEU A 139 -2.02 2.35 -8.16
C LEU A 139 -0.53 2.11 -8.38
N ARG A 140 0.29 2.60 -7.44
CA ARG A 140 1.70 2.26 -7.29
C ARG A 140 1.84 1.24 -6.17
N TYR A 141 2.53 0.15 -6.47
CA TYR A 141 2.86 -0.91 -5.54
C TYR A 141 4.34 -0.83 -5.19
N GLU A 142 4.66 -0.89 -3.90
CA GLU A 142 6.03 -1.07 -3.40
C GLU A 142 6.10 -2.34 -2.57
N LEU A 143 6.77 -3.36 -3.09
CA LEU A 143 6.97 -4.64 -2.44
C LEU A 143 8.30 -4.61 -1.68
N SER A 144 8.27 -4.86 -0.38
CA SER A 144 9.49 -5.07 0.42
C SER A 144 9.82 -6.55 0.48
N ILE A 145 11.06 -6.90 0.21
CA ILE A 145 11.53 -8.27 0.10
C ILE A 145 12.42 -8.59 1.29
N ASN A 146 12.13 -9.68 2.00
CA ASN A 146 12.96 -10.09 3.15
C ASN A 146 14.17 -10.91 2.71
N GLU A 147 15.02 -11.28 3.67
CA GLU A 147 16.23 -12.08 3.44
C GLU A 147 15.95 -13.49 2.88
N ALA A 148 14.74 -14.02 3.10
CA ALA A 148 14.29 -15.28 2.53
C ALA A 148 13.77 -15.13 1.09
N SER A 149 13.97 -13.97 0.47
CA SER A 149 13.46 -13.64 -0.86
C SER A 149 11.95 -13.77 -0.93
N ALA A 150 11.20 -13.40 0.12
CA ALA A 150 9.74 -13.40 0.15
C ALA A 150 9.17 -11.98 0.27
N ILE A 151 7.93 -11.76 -0.22
CA ILE A 151 7.25 -10.48 0.03
C ILE A 151 6.98 -10.43 1.51
N SER A 152 7.55 -9.44 2.18
CA SER A 152 7.24 -9.18 3.57
C SER A 152 6.11 -8.17 3.70
N ARG A 153 6.12 -7.13 2.86
CA ARG A 153 5.18 -6.03 2.94
C ARG A 153 4.80 -5.52 1.57
N VAL A 154 3.58 -5.03 1.48
CA VAL A 154 3.05 -4.38 0.28
C VAL A 154 2.53 -3.02 0.66
N ARG A 155 3.17 -1.98 0.13
CA ARG A 155 2.63 -0.62 0.19
C ARG A 155 1.93 -0.29 -1.11
N VAL A 156 0.78 0.35 -0.98
CA VAL A 156 -0.04 0.81 -2.08
C VAL A 156 -0.35 2.29 -1.91
N CYS A 157 -0.18 3.06 -2.97
CA CYS A 157 -0.60 4.45 -3.05
C CYS A 157 -1.13 4.78 -4.46
N LEU A 158 -1.64 5.99 -4.65
CA LEU A 158 -2.05 6.45 -5.97
C LEU A 158 -0.83 6.46 -6.92
N ALA A 159 -1.02 6.01 -8.16
CA ALA A 159 0.04 6.12 -9.16
C ALA A 159 0.36 7.60 -9.44
N GLU A 160 1.65 7.97 -9.33
CA GLU A 160 2.16 9.29 -9.68
C GLU A 160 2.89 9.24 -11.03
N ILE A 161 2.90 10.36 -11.75
CA ILE A 161 3.75 10.57 -12.94
C ILE A 161 5.18 10.81 -12.45
N GLU A 162 6.19 10.21 -13.11
CA GLU A 162 7.57 10.21 -12.62
C GLU A 162 8.18 11.61 -12.38
N SER A 163 7.68 12.64 -13.07
CA SER A 163 8.09 14.04 -12.89
C SER A 163 7.67 14.67 -11.57
N ASP A 164 6.69 14.08 -10.89
CA ASP A 164 6.10 14.58 -9.63
C ASP A 164 6.37 13.64 -8.44
N ILE A 165 7.27 12.64 -8.58
CA ILE A 165 7.55 11.66 -7.52
C ILE A 165 7.92 12.42 -6.24
N ASN A 166 6.99 12.39 -5.29
CA ASN A 166 7.14 13.11 -4.04
C ASN A 166 8.26 12.43 -3.25
N MET A 167 9.39 13.12 -3.06
CA MET A 167 10.52 12.66 -2.21
C MET A 167 10.19 12.70 -0.71
N ARG A 168 8.93 12.44 -0.33
CA ARG A 168 8.48 12.49 1.06
C ARG A 168 9.11 11.36 1.86
N MET A 169 9.43 11.64 3.13
CA MET A 169 9.87 10.60 4.05
C MET A 169 8.72 9.63 4.28
N TYR A 170 9.03 8.34 4.19
CA TYR A 170 8.07 7.28 4.48
C TYR A 170 8.50 6.58 5.76
N TYR A 171 7.57 6.48 6.70
CA TYR A 171 7.79 5.72 7.93
C TYR A 171 7.66 4.22 7.66
N LEU A 172 8.50 3.44 8.35
CA LEU A 172 8.40 1.99 8.42
C LEU A 172 7.50 1.64 9.62
N PHE A 173 6.75 0.54 9.52
CA PHE A 173 6.07 -0.05 10.70
C PHE A 173 7.12 -0.37 11.77
N GLY A 174 6.79 -0.10 13.03
CA GLY A 174 7.62 -0.38 14.19
C GLY A 174 7.70 -1.86 14.52
#